data_AF-A0A845LME8-F1
#
_entry.id   AF-A0A845LME8-F1
#
_cell.length_a   1.000
_cell.length_b   1.000
_cell.length_c   1.000
_cell.angle_alpha   90.00
_cell.angle_beta   90.00
_cell.angle_gamma   90.00
#
_symmetry.space_group_name_H-M   'P 1'
#
loop_
_entity.id
_entity.type
_entity.pdbx_description
1 polymer ?
#
loop_
_entity_poly.entity_id
_entity_poly.type
_entity_poly.pdbx_seq_one_letter_code
_entity_poly.pdbx_strand_id
1 'polypeptide(L)'
;MASESSKVKIEAINTADANVGELVSIDMKNPDVLKAAFIAYGLPLLVLIAGVLSVGAGLNAIGYRGDSEIVAGVVSLLLTGAAYLIIRKNEEKIGQIIGYSPAITEVLKHGEI
;
A
#
# COMPACT_ATOMS: atom_id res chain seq x y z
N MET A 1 -11.22 27.75 29.67
CA MET A 1 -10.60 27.89 28.34
C MET A 1 -11.18 26.79 27.46
N ALA A 2 -11.64 27.17 26.26
CA ALA A 2 -12.61 26.44 25.46
C ALA A 2 -12.12 25.08 24.96
N SER A 3 -13.02 24.10 24.94
CA SER A 3 -12.87 22.81 24.28
C SER A 3 -12.90 23.04 22.76
N GLU A 4 -11.74 23.03 22.11
CA GLU A 4 -11.67 22.93 20.65
C GLU A 4 -12.10 21.52 20.24
N SER A 5 -13.39 21.35 19.93
CA SER A 5 -13.90 20.17 19.22
C SER A 5 -13.43 20.27 17.77
N SER A 6 -12.22 19.77 17.50
CA SER A 6 -11.73 19.59 16.14
C SER A 6 -12.58 18.52 15.45
N LYS A 7 -13.48 18.98 14.58
CA LYS A 7 -14.28 18.10 13.72
C LYS A 7 -13.38 17.50 12.65
N VAL A 8 -13.15 16.18 12.70
CA VAL A 8 -12.45 15.43 11.67
C VAL A 8 -13.49 14.92 10.67
N LYS A 9 -13.28 15.21 9.38
CA LYS A 9 -14.11 14.66 8.29
C LYS A 9 -13.45 13.39 7.78
N ILE A 10 -14.19 12.28 7.75
CA ILE A 10 -13.70 10.96 7.35
C ILE A 10 -14.65 10.43 6.28
N GLU A 11 -14.11 9.84 5.22
CA GLU A 11 -14.88 9.11 4.21
C GLU A 11 -14.89 7.62 4.57
N ALA A 12 -16.08 7.06 4.75
CA ALA A 12 -16.28 5.65 5.11
C ALA A 12 -17.27 4.96 4.16
N ILE A 13 -17.06 3.66 3.93
CA ILE A 13 -17.95 2.83 3.11
C ILE A 13 -19.17 2.46 3.95
N ASN A 14 -20.38 2.76 3.45
CA ASN A 14 -21.62 2.42 4.14
C ASN A 14 -22.01 0.96 3.92
N THR A 15 -21.47 0.04 4.74
CA THR A 15 -21.82 -1.38 4.68
C THR A 15 -23.06 -1.76 5.49
N ALA A 16 -23.47 -0.91 6.45
CA ALA A 16 -24.64 -1.12 7.30
C ALA A 16 -25.92 -0.45 6.77
N ASP A 17 -25.88 0.14 5.56
CA ASP A 17 -26.98 0.88 4.93
C ASP A 17 -27.56 1.99 5.83
N ALA A 18 -26.68 2.68 6.57
CA ALA A 18 -27.04 3.76 7.48
C ALA A 18 -27.57 5.00 6.75
N ASN A 19 -28.53 5.67 7.36
CA ASN A 19 -29.16 6.89 6.88
C ASN A 19 -28.52 8.15 7.46
N VAL A 20 -28.75 9.28 6.79
CA VAL A 20 -28.27 10.59 7.26
C VAL A 20 -28.94 10.94 8.59
N GLY A 21 -28.14 11.30 9.60
CA GLY A 21 -28.61 11.66 10.95
C GLY A 21 -28.49 10.53 11.97
N GLU A 22 -28.13 9.32 11.54
CA GLU A 22 -27.89 8.20 12.45
C GLU A 22 -26.52 8.27 13.11
N LEU A 23 -26.46 7.84 14.38
CA LEU A 23 -25.19 7.63 15.06
C LEU A 23 -24.65 6.26 14.62
N VAL A 24 -23.48 6.24 14.01
CA VAL A 24 -22.89 5.02 13.44
C VAL A 24 -21.57 4.67 14.11
N SER A 25 -21.31 3.37 14.21
CA SER A 25 -19.98 2.84 14.55
C SER A 25 -19.17 2.69 13.27
N ILE A 26 -17.94 3.21 13.29
CA ILE A 26 -16.99 3.10 12.18
C ILE A 26 -15.92 2.14 12.64
N ASP A 27 -15.79 1.02 11.92
CA ASP A 27 -14.68 0.11 12.12
C ASP A 27 -13.67 0.28 10.99
N MET A 28 -12.38 0.27 11.33
CA MET A 28 -11.37 0.10 10.30
C MET A 28 -11.44 -1.37 9.91
N LYS A 29 -11.95 -1.66 8.70
CA LYS A 29 -11.83 -3.00 8.13
C LYS A 29 -10.37 -3.41 8.29
N ASN A 30 -10.10 -4.41 9.12
CA ASN A 30 -8.74 -4.75 9.55
C ASN A 30 -7.85 -4.75 8.32
N PRO A 31 -6.91 -3.79 8.20
CA PRO A 31 -6.06 -3.74 7.02
C PRO A 31 -5.34 -5.09 6.95
N ASP A 32 -5.25 -5.66 5.75
CA ASP A 32 -4.56 -6.93 5.57
C ASP A 32 -3.06 -6.65 5.76
N VAL A 33 -2.61 -6.70 7.01
CA VAL A 33 -1.25 -6.35 7.42
C VAL A 33 -0.22 -7.24 6.74
N LEU A 34 -0.59 -8.48 6.41
CA LEU A 34 0.24 -9.40 5.65
C LEU A 34 0.41 -8.93 4.22
N LYS A 35 -0.69 -8.53 3.54
CA LYS A 35 -0.58 -7.92 2.20
C LYS A 35 0.21 -6.62 2.22
N ALA A 36 0.01 -5.77 3.23
CA ALA A 36 0.75 -4.51 3.34
C ALA A 36 2.25 -4.77 3.52
N ALA A 37 2.63 -5.68 4.41
CA ALA A 37 4.02 -6.10 4.60
C ALA A 37 4.60 -6.76 3.33
N PHE A 38 3.81 -7.58 2.64
CA PHE A 38 4.25 -8.19 1.39
C PHE A 38 4.51 -7.15 0.30
N ILE A 39 3.67 -6.12 0.14
CA ILE A 39 3.91 -5.06 -0.83
C ILE A 39 5.11 -4.20 -0.42
N ALA A 40 5.23 -3.86 0.88
CA ALA A 40 6.30 -2.99 1.37
C ALA A 40 7.69 -3.65 1.35
N TYR A 41 7.77 -4.97 1.54
CA TYR A 41 9.04 -5.70 1.69
C TYR A 41 9.20 -6.84 0.70
N GLY A 42 8.15 -7.65 0.51
CA GLY A 42 8.17 -8.79 -0.41
C GLY A 42 8.36 -8.36 -1.86
N LEU A 43 7.60 -7.37 -2.33
CA LEU A 43 7.68 -6.90 -3.71
C LEU A 43 9.07 -6.30 -4.04
N PRO A 44 9.66 -5.39 -3.25
CA PRO A 44 11.05 -4.93 -3.48
C PRO A 44 12.06 -6.07 -3.50
N LEU A 45 11.95 -7.05 -2.61
CA LEU A 45 12.86 -8.20 -2.58
C LEU A 45 12.73 -9.06 -3.84
N LEU A 46 11.51 -9.31 -4.31
CA LEU A 46 11.27 -10.04 -5.55
C LEU A 46 11.83 -9.29 -6.77
N VAL A 47 11.65 -7.97 -6.82
CA VAL A 47 12.24 -7.12 -7.88
C VAL A 47 13.77 -7.22 -7.87
N LEU A 48 14.40 -7.21 -6.71
CA LEU A 48 15.85 -7.35 -6.59
C LEU A 48 16.33 -8.71 -7.11
N ILE A 49 15.73 -9.80 -6.64
CA ILE A 49 16.11 -11.17 -7.03
C ILE A 49 15.90 -11.36 -8.53
N ALA A 50 14.71 -11.00 -9.04
CA ALA A 50 14.40 -11.10 -10.46
C ALA A 50 15.33 -10.22 -11.31
N GLY A 51 15.65 -9.01 -10.82
CA GLY A 51 16.58 -8.10 -11.46
C GLY A 51 17.96 -8.72 -11.63
N VAL A 52 18.54 -9.26 -10.55
CA VAL A 52 19.91 -9.81 -10.59
C VAL A 52 19.99 -10.97 -11.59
N LEU A 53 19.01 -11.87 -11.56
CA LEU A 53 18.95 -13.01 -12.48
C LEU A 53 18.75 -12.57 -13.93
N SER A 54 17.81 -11.65 -14.17
CA SER A 54 17.46 -11.21 -15.53
C SER A 54 18.55 -10.35 -16.15
N VAL A 55 19.14 -9.43 -15.38
CA VAL A 55 20.22 -8.55 -15.85
C VAL A 55 21.48 -9.36 -16.10
N GLY A 56 21.84 -10.30 -15.20
CA GLY A 56 22.99 -11.18 -15.41
C GLY A 56 22.86 -12.03 -16.69
N ALA A 57 21.71 -12.69 -16.88
CA ALA A 57 21.43 -13.46 -18.08
C ALA A 57 21.39 -12.59 -19.35
N GLY A 58 20.78 -11.41 -19.27
CA GLY A 58 20.71 -10.47 -20.39
C GLY A 58 22.08 -9.93 -20.82
N LEU A 59 22.95 -9.59 -19.86
CA LEU A 59 24.31 -9.14 -20.13
C LEU A 59 25.14 -10.24 -20.82
N ASN A 60 25.00 -11.49 -20.38
CA ASN A 60 25.66 -12.62 -21.01
C ASN A 60 25.17 -12.82 -22.47
N ALA A 61 23.85 -12.74 -22.68
CA ALA A 61 23.24 -12.91 -24.00
C ALA A 61 23.68 -11.85 -25.03
N ILE A 62 23.96 -10.61 -24.61
CA ILE A 62 24.48 -9.56 -25.49
C ILE A 62 26.01 -9.59 -25.65
N GLY A 63 26.69 -10.59 -25.08
CA GLY A 63 28.14 -10.74 -25.18
C GLY A 63 28.92 -9.69 -24.38
N TYR A 64 28.35 -9.16 -23.30
CA TYR A 64 29.06 -8.24 -22.42
C TYR A 64 30.26 -8.94 -21.76
N ARG A 65 31.45 -8.36 -21.90
CA ARG A 65 32.73 -8.93 -21.42
C ARG A 65 33.24 -8.33 -20.11
N GLY A 66 32.52 -7.37 -19.54
CA GLY A 66 32.86 -6.79 -18.24
C GLY A 66 32.35 -7.64 -17.09
N ASP A 67 32.51 -7.13 -15.87
CA ASP A 67 32.02 -7.79 -14.66
C ASP A 67 30.48 -7.74 -14.61
N SER A 68 29.85 -8.81 -15.09
CA SER A 68 28.40 -8.93 -15.16
C SER A 68 27.75 -8.99 -13.77
N GLU A 69 28.48 -9.46 -12.75
CA GLU A 69 27.95 -9.59 -11.39
C GLU A 69 27.80 -8.21 -10.75
N ILE A 70 28.82 -7.37 -10.86
CA ILE A 70 28.78 -5.99 -10.35
C ILE A 70 27.68 -5.19 -11.06
N VAL A 71 27.60 -5.28 -12.40
CA VAL A 71 26.59 -4.54 -13.16
C VAL A 71 25.18 -5.03 -12.81
N ALA A 72 24.96 -6.36 -12.74
CA ALA A 72 23.67 -6.91 -12.35
C ALA A 72 23.27 -6.48 -10.95
N GLY A 73 24.19 -6.51 -9.98
CA GLY A 73 23.93 -6.06 -8.61
C GLY A 73 23.54 -4.58 -8.56
N VAL A 74 24.33 -3.70 -9.17
CA VAL A 74 24.09 -2.25 -9.14
C VAL A 74 22.79 -1.88 -9.86
N VAL A 75 22.56 -2.39 -11.07
CA VAL A 75 21.36 -2.09 -11.85
C VAL A 75 20.11 -2.60 -11.13
N SER A 76 20.16 -3.79 -10.55
CA SER A 76 19.02 -4.37 -9.83
C SER A 76 18.74 -3.63 -8.53
N LEU A 77 19.77 -3.14 -7.85
CA LEU A 77 19.60 -2.31 -6.66
C LEU A 77 18.95 -0.96 -7.00
N LEU A 78 19.37 -0.32 -8.09
CA LEU A 78 18.75 0.92 -8.57
C LEU A 78 17.29 0.70 -8.98
N LEU A 79 16.98 -0.38 -9.68
CA LEU A 79 15.61 -0.78 -10.04
C LEU A 79 14.75 -1.02 -8.81
N THR A 80 15.29 -1.71 -7.80
CA THR A 80 14.60 -1.96 -6.54
C THR A 80 14.35 -0.65 -5.79
N GLY A 81 15.33 0.26 -5.76
CA GLY A 81 15.16 1.59 -5.20
C GLY A 81 14.05 2.38 -5.92
N ALA A 82 14.00 2.33 -7.25
CA ALA A 82 12.94 2.94 -8.03
C ALA A 82 11.56 2.31 -7.71
N ALA A 83 11.47 0.98 -7.62
CA ALA A 83 10.25 0.29 -7.24
C ALA A 83 9.77 0.71 -5.84
N TYR A 84 10.68 0.81 -4.87
CA TYR A 84 10.37 1.31 -3.53
C TYR A 84 9.84 2.75 -3.56
N LEU A 85 10.47 3.64 -4.32
CA LEU A 85 10.00 5.02 -4.47
C LEU A 85 8.62 5.11 -5.12
N ILE A 86 8.32 4.24 -6.09
CA ILE A 86 7.00 4.16 -6.72
C ILE A 86 5.96 3.69 -5.69
N ILE A 87 6.26 2.65 -4.91
CA ILE A 87 5.38 2.16 -3.84
C ILE A 87 5.09 3.30 -2.86
N ARG A 88 6.13 4.00 -2.39
CA ARG A 88 6.01 5.12 -1.46
C ARG A 88 5.18 6.27 -2.04
N LYS A 89 5.36 6.62 -3.32
CA LYS A 89 4.57 7.67 -3.98
C LYS A 89 3.09 7.30 -4.16
N ASN A 90 2.76 6.02 -4.16
CA ASN A 90 1.39 5.54 -4.36
C ASN A 90 0.78 4.96 -3.08
N GLU A 91 1.29 5.35 -1.90
CA GLU A 91 0.85 4.81 -0.61
C GLU A 91 -0.68 4.91 -0.41
N GLU A 92 -1.31 6.00 -0.86
CA GLU A 92 -2.76 6.19 -0.78
C GLU A 92 -3.52 5.16 -1.61
N LYS A 93 -3.10 4.96 -2.86
CA LYS A 93 -3.71 3.97 -3.79
C LYS A 93 -3.47 2.55 -3.30
N ILE A 94 -2.28 2.28 -2.77
CA ILE A 94 -1.96 0.99 -2.17
C ILE A 94 -2.85 0.78 -0.95
N GLY A 95 -2.97 1.78 -0.06
CA GLY A 95 -3.90 1.81 1.09
C GLY A 95 -5.32 1.37 0.72
N GLN A 96 -5.86 1.91 -0.36
CA GLN A 96 -7.18 1.50 -0.88
C GLN A 96 -7.23 0.03 -1.30
N ILE A 97 -6.18 -0.49 -1.95
CA ILE A 97 -6.07 -1.90 -2.35
C ILE A 97 -5.95 -2.84 -1.13
N ILE A 98 -5.23 -2.45 -0.08
CA ILE A 98 -5.06 -3.23 1.17
C ILE A 98 -6.24 -3.11 2.13
N GLY A 99 -7.28 -2.34 1.77
CA GLY A 99 -8.54 -2.28 2.51
C GLY A 99 -8.52 -1.30 3.69
N TYR A 100 -7.70 -0.25 3.66
CA TYR A 100 -7.65 0.79 4.69
C TYR A 100 -8.90 1.69 4.75
N SER A 101 -9.91 1.49 3.90
CA SER A 101 -11.13 2.29 3.94
C SER A 101 -11.96 1.95 5.19
N PRO A 102 -12.24 2.93 6.06
CA PRO A 102 -13.13 2.72 7.18
C PRO A 102 -14.52 2.32 6.67
N ALA A 103 -15.18 1.41 7.37
CA ALA A 103 -16.49 0.89 7.00
C ALA A 103 -17.47 1.11 8.16
N ILE A 104 -18.68 1.52 7.81
CA ILE A 104 -19.78 1.62 8.77
C ILE A 104 -20.31 0.22 9.03
N THR A 105 -20.01 -0.34 10.21
CA THR A 105 -20.36 -1.72 10.57
C THR A 105 -21.68 -1.83 11.31
N GLU A 106 -22.07 -0.78 12.05
CA GLU A 106 -23.26 -0.81 12.91
C GLU A 106 -23.91 0.57 13.06
N VAL A 107 -25.24 0.59 13.14
CA VAL A 107 -26.03 1.78 13.53
C VAL A 107 -26.30 1.70 15.03
N LEU A 108 -25.73 2.63 15.79
CA LEU A 108 -25.84 2.66 17.26
C LEU A 108 -27.14 3.33 17.74
N LYS A 109 -27.64 4.32 16.99
CA LYS A 109 -28.91 4.99 17.28
C LYS A 109 -29.63 5.36 15.98
N HIS A 110 -30.86 4.89 15.85
CA HIS A 110 -31.76 5.28 14.77
C HIS A 110 -32.11 6.77 14.91
N GLY A 111 -32.08 7.51 13.81
CA GLY A 111 -32.36 8.95 13.81
C GLY A 111 -33.80 9.22 14.26
N GLU A 112 -33.96 10.07 15.28
CA GLU A 112 -35.25 10.68 15.59
C GLU A 112 -35.44 11.80 14.56
N ILE A 113 -36.39 11.60 13.63
CA ILE A 113 -36.82 12.57 12.61
C ILE A 113 -37.61 13.69 13.28
#